data_AF-A0A920H757-F1
#
_entry.id   AF-A0A920H757-F1
#
_cell.length_a   1.000
_cell.length_b   1.000
_cell.length_c   1.000
_cell.angle_alpha   90.00
_cell.angle_beta   90.00
_cell.angle_gamma   90.00
#
_symmetry.space_group_name_H-M   'P 1'
#
loop_
_entity.id
_entity.type
_entity.pdbx_description
1 polymer ?
#
loop_
_entity_poly.entity_id
_entity_poly.type
_entity_poly.pdbx_seq_one_letter_code
_entity_poly.pdbx_strand_id
1 'polypeptide(L)'
;MTLVSEPLNGGLLNTRSFIPHRVHASIGVFAAITVATACVIPNTVAASLASMPDGGIYEIEHPSGCTKVRLQLDDNGDIGRTGIIRTARKLMDGNVYS
;
A
#
# COMPACT_ATOMS: atom_id res chain seq x y z
N MET A 1 -4.38 0.43 -12.03
CA MET A 1 -3.35 -0.53 -12.47
C MET A 1 -2.09 -0.26 -11.66
N THR A 2 -1.48 -1.28 -11.05
CA THR A 2 -0.27 -1.10 -10.22
C THR A 2 0.83 -2.01 -10.72
N LEU A 3 1.94 -1.41 -11.17
CA LEU A 3 3.15 -2.14 -11.51
C LEU A 3 3.96 -2.36 -10.22
N VAL A 4 4.54 -3.56 -10.07
CA VAL A 4 5.34 -3.95 -8.90
C VAL A 4 6.73 -4.43 -9.34
N SER A 5 7.72 -4.21 -8.49
CA SER A 5 9.09 -4.74 -8.61
C SER A 5 9.62 -5.10 -7.22
N GLU A 6 10.81 -5.71 -7.19
CA GLU A 6 11.60 -5.81 -5.97
C GLU A 6 11.78 -4.42 -5.30
N PRO A 7 11.87 -4.37 -3.96
CA PRO A 7 12.08 -3.12 -3.22
C PRO A 7 13.45 -2.52 -3.53
N LEU A 8 13.56 -1.19 -3.48
CA LEU A 8 14.81 -0.47 -3.73
C LEU A 8 15.44 0.10 -2.46
N ASN A 9 14.64 0.26 -1.40
CA ASN A 9 15.03 0.93 -0.15
C ASN A 9 14.75 0.07 1.09
N GLY A 10 14.67 -1.25 0.91
CA GLY A 10 14.42 -2.20 2.00
C GLY A 10 12.96 -2.29 2.45
N GLY A 11 12.02 -1.72 1.70
CA GLY A 11 10.59 -1.98 1.90
C GLY A 11 10.18 -3.38 1.44
N LEU A 12 8.87 -3.63 1.41
CA LEU A 12 8.33 -4.93 0.99
C LEU A 12 8.34 -5.08 -0.54
N LEU A 13 7.90 -4.04 -1.25
CA LEU A 13 7.86 -3.95 -2.72
C LEU A 13 7.97 -2.49 -3.16
N ASN A 14 8.47 -2.28 -4.37
CA ASN A 14 8.37 -0.99 -5.05
C ASN A 14 7.22 -0.96 -6.05
N THR A 15 6.48 0.15 -6.07
CA THR A 15 5.21 0.27 -6.82
C THR A 15 5.13 1.50 -7.69
N ARG A 16 4.40 1.39 -8.81
CA ARG A 16 3.91 2.52 -9.62
C ARG A 16 2.42 2.33 -9.89
N SER A 17 1.58 3.10 -9.19
CA SER A 17 0.12 3.02 -9.29
C SER A 17 -0.41 4.06 -10.28
N PHE A 18 -1.10 3.61 -11.33
CA PHE A 18 -1.74 4.46 -12.34
C PHE A 18 -3.21 4.76 -12.00
N ILE A 19 -3.65 6.01 -12.19
CA ILE A 19 -4.99 6.52 -11.86
C ILE A 19 -5.72 7.28 -13.00
N PRO A 20 -6.24 6.59 -14.02
CA PRO A 20 -5.67 5.42 -14.68
C PRO A 20 -4.61 5.81 -15.72
N HIS A 21 -4.55 7.09 -16.14
CA HIS A 21 -3.66 7.56 -17.21
C HIS A 21 -2.39 8.25 -16.71
N ARG A 22 -2.35 8.60 -15.41
CA ARG A 22 -1.21 9.24 -14.76
C ARG A 22 -0.69 8.35 -13.63
N VAL A 23 0.62 8.29 -13.47
CA VAL A 23 1.24 7.69 -12.29
C VAL A 23 0.95 8.55 -11.07
N HIS A 24 0.41 7.94 -10.02
CA HIS A 24 0.20 8.57 -8.72
C HIS A 24 1.56 9.01 -8.16
N ALA A 25 1.64 10.26 -7.66
CA ALA A 25 2.89 10.81 -7.13
C ALA A 25 3.44 10.01 -5.92
N SER A 26 2.54 9.39 -5.17
CA SER A 26 2.81 8.39 -4.13
C SER A 26 2.08 7.07 -4.44
N ILE A 27 1.19 6.63 -3.56
CA ILE A 27 0.24 5.54 -3.78
C ILE A 27 -1.07 5.86 -3.05
N GLY A 28 -2.21 5.47 -3.63
CA GLY A 28 -3.51 5.56 -2.96
C GLY A 28 -3.59 4.62 -1.76
N VAL A 29 -4.34 4.99 -0.72
CA VAL A 29 -4.48 4.18 0.52
C VAL A 29 -4.89 2.75 0.21
N PHE A 30 -5.99 2.57 -0.54
CA PHE A 30 -6.46 1.25 -0.89
C PHE A 30 -5.52 0.53 -1.85
N ALA A 31 -4.83 1.23 -2.75
CA ALA A 31 -3.84 0.61 -3.63
C ALA A 31 -2.67 0.02 -2.82
N ALA A 32 -2.19 0.72 -1.78
CA ALA A 32 -1.15 0.19 -0.90
C ALA A 32 -1.63 -1.04 -0.11
N ILE A 33 -2.85 -0.99 0.43
CA ILE A 33 -3.46 -2.14 1.13
C ILE A 33 -3.61 -3.33 0.19
N THR A 34 -4.08 -3.11 -1.05
CA THR A 34 -4.22 -4.16 -2.06
C THR A 34 -2.87 -4.79 -2.41
N VAL A 35 -1.81 -3.99 -2.61
CA VAL A 35 -0.47 -4.54 -2.89
C VAL A 35 0.02 -5.37 -1.71
N ALA A 36 -0.05 -4.84 -0.49
CA ALA A 36 0.38 -5.56 0.71
C ALA A 36 -0.41 -6.87 0.90
N THR A 37 -1.72 -6.84 0.64
CA THR A 37 -2.59 -8.02 0.71
C THR A 37 -2.20 -9.05 -0.34
N ALA A 38 -1.86 -8.63 -1.56
CA ALA A 38 -1.42 -9.55 -2.60
C ALA A 38 -0.13 -10.28 -2.19
N CYS A 39 0.78 -9.65 -1.42
CA CYS A 39 2.01 -10.28 -0.95
C CYS A 39 1.78 -11.46 0.01
N VAL A 40 0.67 -11.49 0.75
CA VAL A 40 0.34 -12.60 1.68
C VAL A 40 -0.50 -13.69 1.03
N ILE A 41 -1.12 -13.42 -0.11
CA ILE A 41 -1.91 -14.41 -0.84
C ILE A 41 -0.96 -15.24 -1.71
N PRO A 42 -0.90 -16.58 -1.53
CA PRO A 42 -0.03 -17.43 -2.33
C PRO A 42 -0.32 -17.32 -3.83
N ASN A 43 0.70 -17.55 -4.66
CA ASN A 43 0.62 -17.58 -6.12
C ASN A 43 0.24 -16.26 -6.81
N THR A 44 0.33 -15.12 -6.12
CA THR A 44 0.28 -13.81 -6.79
C THR A 44 1.67 -13.38 -7.27
N VAL A 45 1.72 -12.50 -8.26
CA VAL A 45 2.97 -11.87 -8.71
C VAL A 45 3.65 -11.07 -7.59
N ALA A 46 2.86 -10.49 -6.68
CA ALA A 46 3.40 -9.75 -5.53
C ALA A 46 4.03 -10.70 -4.50
N ALA A 47 3.39 -11.84 -4.22
CA ALA A 47 3.91 -12.84 -3.30
C ALA A 47 5.23 -13.45 -3.76
N SER A 48 5.45 -13.60 -5.08
CA SER A 48 6.74 -14.09 -5.60
C SER A 48 7.90 -13.10 -5.45
N LEU A 49 7.61 -11.81 -5.25
CA LEU A 49 8.63 -10.75 -5.12
C LEU A 49 8.85 -10.32 -3.66
N ALA A 50 7.88 -10.56 -2.80
CA ALA A 50 7.88 -10.07 -1.43
C ALA A 50 8.59 -11.06 -0.49
N SER A 51 9.57 -10.56 0.26
CA SER A 51 10.05 -11.24 1.46
C SER A 51 9.28 -10.68 2.65
N MET A 52 8.38 -11.47 3.23
CA MET A 52 7.44 -11.03 4.28
C MET A 52 8.11 -11.11 5.66
N PRO A 53 8.56 -9.99 6.27
CA PRO A 53 9.06 -10.04 7.63
C PRO A 53 7.94 -10.29 8.65
N ASP A 54 8.32 -10.83 9.80
CA ASP A 54 7.44 -10.87 10.97
C ASP A 54 7.10 -9.45 11.44
N GLY A 55 5.95 -9.31 12.09
CA GLY A 55 5.58 -8.05 12.75
C GLY A 55 4.47 -7.25 12.06
N GLY A 56 3.93 -7.70 10.93
CA GLY A 56 2.64 -7.27 10.37
C GLY A 56 2.53 -5.80 9.95
N ILE A 57 3.63 -5.04 9.91
CA ILE A 57 3.69 -3.70 9.31
C ILE A 57 4.64 -3.76 8.13
N TYR A 58 4.14 -3.41 6.95
CA TYR A 58 4.85 -3.56 5.69
C TYR A 58 4.98 -2.22 4.98
N GLU A 59 6.18 -1.92 4.48
CA GLU A 59 6.46 -0.69 3.76
C GLU A 59 6.27 -0.89 2.25
N ILE A 60 5.29 -0.21 1.67
CA ILE A 60 5.05 -0.21 0.24
C ILE A 60 5.74 1.02 -0.36
N GLU A 61 6.84 0.81 -1.08
CA GLU A 61 7.60 1.89 -1.71
C GLU A 61 6.84 2.45 -2.93
N HIS A 62 6.94 3.76 -3.11
CA HIS A 62 6.29 4.52 -4.17
C HIS A 62 7.18 5.72 -4.55
N PRO A 63 6.88 6.52 -5.61
CA PRO A 63 7.84 7.51 -6.12
C PRO A 63 8.34 8.53 -5.09
N SER A 64 7.51 8.90 -4.11
CA SER A 64 7.85 9.87 -3.07
C SER A 64 8.28 9.28 -1.71
N GLY A 65 8.67 8.00 -1.64
CA GLY A 65 9.07 7.34 -0.38
C GLY A 65 8.34 6.01 -0.14
N CYS A 66 7.81 5.78 1.05
CA CYS A 66 7.05 4.57 1.36
C CYS A 66 5.76 4.84 2.16
N THR A 67 4.82 3.90 2.05
CA THR A 67 3.60 3.87 2.85
C THR A 67 3.56 2.62 3.71
N LYS A 68 3.46 2.80 5.03
CA LYS A 68 3.33 1.71 6.02
C LYS A 68 1.90 1.18 6.05
N VAL A 69 1.74 -0.11 5.81
CA VAL A 69 0.46 -0.83 5.88
C VAL A 69 0.53 -1.86 7.00
N ARG A 70 -0.40 -1.77 7.96
CA ARG A 70 -0.63 -2.82 8.95
C ARG A 70 -1.52 -3.88 8.31
N LEU A 71 -1.09 -5.13 8.33
CA LEU A 71 -1.94 -6.29 8.05
C LEU A 71 -1.98 -7.18 9.29
N GLN A 72 -3.17 -7.68 9.60
CA GLN A 72 -3.39 -8.67 10.64
C GLN A 72 -4.15 -9.83 10.01
N LEU A 73 -3.52 -11.00 10.01
CA LEU A 73 -4.16 -12.24 9.64
C LEU A 73 -4.99 -12.77 10.81
N ASP A 74 -6.05 -13.50 10.51
CA ASP A 74 -6.82 -14.26 11.49
C ASP A 74 -6.21 -15.66 11.71
N ASP A 75 -6.86 -16.49 12.54
CA ASP A 75 -6.39 -17.84 12.87
C ASP A 75 -6.38 -18.80 11.68
N ASN A 76 -7.11 -18.49 10.61
CA ASN A 76 -7.13 -19.26 9.37
C ASN A 76 -6.07 -18.79 8.36
N GLY A 77 -5.35 -17.71 8.67
CA GLY A 77 -4.39 -17.08 7.76
C GLY A 77 -5.02 -16.12 6.76
N ASP A 78 -6.32 -15.81 6.90
CA ASP A 78 -7.02 -14.84 6.06
C ASP A 78 -6.82 -13.40 6.55
N ILE A 79 -7.07 -12.40 5.69
CA ILE A 79 -6.98 -11.00 6.10
C ILE A 79 -8.13 -10.66 7.06
N GLY A 80 -7.83 -10.57 8.36
CA GLY A 80 -8.79 -10.13 9.37
C GLY A 80 -8.91 -8.60 9.47
N ARG A 81 -7.77 -7.89 9.53
CA ARG A 81 -7.75 -6.41 9.63
C ARG A 81 -6.61 -5.80 8.83
N THR A 82 -6.88 -4.60 8.30
CA THR A 82 -5.87 -3.76 7.63
C THR A 82 -5.90 -2.36 8.23
N GLY A 83 -4.78 -1.65 8.17
CA GLY A 83 -4.69 -0.31 8.73
C GLY A 83 -3.56 0.52 8.13
N ILE A 84 -3.74 1.84 8.20
CA ILE A 84 -2.76 2.81 7.75
C ILE A 84 -2.80 4.02 8.68
N ILE A 85 -1.64 4.61 8.96
CA ILE A 85 -1.58 5.89 9.68
C ILE A 85 -1.52 7.00 8.64
N ARG A 86 -2.43 7.97 8.78
CA ARG A 86 -2.51 9.17 7.95
C ARG A 86 -2.77 10.39 8.82
N THR A 87 -2.50 11.57 8.26
CA THR A 87 -2.77 12.86 8.90
C THR A 87 -3.80 13.63 8.07
N ALA A 88 -4.49 14.57 8.70
CA ALA A 88 -5.43 15.47 8.04
C ALA A 88 -5.26 16.88 8.59
N ARG A 89 -5.55 17.89 7.77
CA ARG A 89 -5.53 19.30 8.15
C ARG A 89 -6.72 20.01 7.49
N LYS A 90 -7.51 20.76 8.27
CA LYS A 90 -8.57 21.61 7.71
C LYS A 90 -7.92 22.71 6.87
N LEU A 91 -8.28 22.79 5.58
CA LEU A 91 -7.73 23.79 4.65
C LEU A 91 -8.62 25.04 4.57
N MET A 92 -9.93 24.86 4.57
CA MET A 92 -10.93 25.93 4.48
C MET A 92 -12.18 25.52 5.29
N ASP A 93 -12.89 26.52 5.79
CA ASP A 93 -14.20 26.39 6.43
C ASP A 93 -15.06 27.55 5.93
N GLY A 94 -16.19 27.26 5.29
CA GLY A 94 -17.02 28.26 4.60
C GLY A 94 -17.94 27.64 3.55
N ASN A 95 -18.51 28.49 2.69
CA ASN A 95 -19.47 28.09 1.66
C ASN A 95 -18.84 28.17 0.26
N VAL A 96 -19.12 27.17 -0.59
CA VAL A 96 -18.76 27.16 -2.01
C VAL A 96 -19.99 27.56 -2.83
N TYR A 97 -19.80 28.44 -3.80
CA TYR A 97 -20.85 28.92 -4.72
C TYR A 97 -20.47 28.55 -6.17
N SER A 98 -21.47 28.41 -7.04
CA SER A 98 -21.32 28.15 -8.48
C SER A 98 -21.44 29.41 -9.31
#